data_AF-A0A973ZZB4-F1
#
_entry.id   AF-A0A973ZZB4-F1
#
_cell.length_a   1.000
_cell.length_b   1.000
_cell.length_c   1.000
_cell.angle_alpha   90.00
_cell.angle_beta   90.00
_cell.angle_gamma   90.00
#
_symmetry.space_group_name_H-M   'P 1'
#
loop_
_entity.id
_entity.type
_entity.pdbx_description
1 polymer ?
#
loop_
_entity_poly.entity_id
_entity_poly.type
_entity_poly.pdbx_seq_one_letter_code
_entity_poly.pdbx_strand_id
1 'polypeptide(L)'
;MRALPLLLLGLAVVSAPALAQMKLQPKAAPGGGPETRYFNSIIGLMDGNADVILKETRQGKTVTAAVLDVCYPVEKGSDRKDRFIANLAVSGQSLTGTSQSIADKQPVTVKLTRKQTGDDFEFRGQITIGQAVTEVASTDNSDLSEKEFQDSQASQDDITPQPKDFTDVSPESIGVRVKLDAAADFLKSLKGEAVEIGTSSLAVTCDEVRAGEQTINLTVDPERASALLAKAKSTPGVTAAGWTSGVFEMDRTIRFAAADWRDGDKINKDKLASAVAGVLAKTLAAKPASATWNANTGKLKLVLKRPSAVYPALGLIQNYEVTALVSPDKPGSSDKLMLWVSTPTVSTSDDSAGAKLNLSDDSSGSDEEGSEPKDDNGGIDALIKEFKGQRWDADKSVWR
;
A
#
# COMPACT_ATOMS: atom_id res chain seq x y z
N MET A 1 -73.75 -2.27 -36.73
CA MET A 1 -73.13 -3.61 -36.74
C MET A 1 -71.79 -3.55 -36.00
N ARG A 2 -71.42 -4.64 -35.32
CA ARG A 2 -70.16 -4.94 -34.59
C ARG A 2 -68.90 -4.46 -35.35
N ALA A 3 -67.70 -4.22 -34.79
CA ALA A 3 -66.92 -4.93 -33.76
C ALA A 3 -65.71 -4.04 -33.30
N LEU A 4 -65.43 -3.92 -31.99
CA LEU A 4 -64.30 -4.47 -31.19
C LEU A 4 -62.94 -3.71 -31.25
N PRO A 5 -62.27 -3.44 -30.10
CA PRO A 5 -61.14 -2.49 -29.99
C PRO A 5 -59.75 -3.16 -29.95
N LEU A 6 -58.71 -2.42 -30.36
CA LEU A 6 -57.30 -2.75 -30.13
C LEU A 6 -56.82 -2.16 -28.79
N LEU A 7 -56.35 -3.03 -27.89
CA LEU A 7 -55.44 -2.72 -26.79
C LEU A 7 -54.05 -3.21 -27.20
N LEU A 8 -53.01 -2.40 -27.02
CA LEU A 8 -51.62 -2.87 -27.02
C LEU A 8 -50.83 -2.10 -25.94
N LEU A 9 -50.45 -2.84 -24.90
CA LEU A 9 -49.53 -2.48 -23.84
C LEU A 9 -48.10 -2.42 -24.38
N GLY A 10 -47.34 -1.40 -24.00
CA GLY A 10 -45.88 -1.38 -24.03
C GLY A 10 -45.35 -0.93 -22.67
N LEU A 11 -44.90 -1.87 -21.83
CA LEU A 11 -44.15 -1.57 -20.62
C LEU A 11 -42.66 -1.36 -20.98
N ALA A 12 -42.13 -0.18 -20.65
CA ALA A 12 -40.70 0.08 -20.63
C ALA A 12 -40.10 -0.45 -19.31
N VAL A 13 -39.16 -1.38 -19.40
CA VAL A 13 -38.38 -1.87 -18.25
C VAL A 13 -37.13 -1.00 -18.14
N VAL A 14 -37.05 -0.23 -17.06
CA VAL A 14 -35.85 0.52 -16.65
C VAL A 14 -34.90 -0.46 -15.98
N SER A 15 -33.76 -0.72 -16.60
CA SER A 15 -32.66 -1.49 -16.02
C SER A 15 -31.77 -0.56 -15.18
N ALA A 16 -31.96 -0.59 -13.86
CA ALA A 16 -30.99 -0.09 -12.89
C ALA A 16 -30.02 -1.23 -12.52
N PRO A 17 -28.71 -0.97 -12.31
CA PRO A 17 -27.78 -2.00 -11.84
C PRO A 17 -28.09 -2.30 -10.37
N ALA A 18 -28.62 -3.50 -10.10
CA ALA A 18 -28.74 -4.02 -8.75
C ALA A 18 -27.36 -4.54 -8.30
N LEU A 19 -26.71 -3.82 -7.38
CA LEU A 19 -25.64 -4.38 -6.56
C LEU A 19 -26.28 -5.41 -5.62
N ALA A 20 -26.33 -6.66 -6.04
CA ALA A 20 -26.75 -7.77 -5.18
C ALA A 20 -25.62 -8.11 -4.21
N GLN A 21 -25.66 -7.58 -2.99
CA GLN A 21 -24.99 -8.21 -1.85
C GLN A 21 -25.73 -9.52 -1.54
N MET A 22 -25.31 -10.59 -2.23
CA MET A 22 -25.71 -11.95 -1.86
C MET A 22 -24.98 -12.32 -0.56
N LYS A 23 -25.61 -12.04 0.58
CA LYS A 23 -25.28 -12.67 1.87
C LYS A 23 -25.68 -14.14 1.75
N LEU A 24 -24.75 -14.97 1.27
CA LEU A 24 -24.93 -16.43 1.25
C LEU A 24 -24.97 -16.91 2.69
N GLN A 25 -26.17 -17.13 3.24
CA GLN A 25 -26.31 -17.84 4.51
C GLN A 25 -25.72 -19.25 4.35
N PRO A 26 -24.67 -19.64 5.10
CA PRO A 26 -24.28 -21.03 5.18
C PRO A 26 -25.42 -21.78 5.87
N LYS A 27 -26.06 -22.69 5.14
CA LYS A 27 -27.05 -23.62 5.69
C LYS A 27 -26.40 -24.40 6.84
N ALA A 28 -26.99 -24.32 8.03
CA ALA A 28 -26.53 -25.04 9.22
C ALA A 28 -26.21 -26.50 8.86
N ALA A 29 -24.98 -26.93 9.17
CA ALA A 29 -24.58 -28.32 8.99
C ALA A 29 -25.51 -29.23 9.81
N PRO A 30 -26.02 -30.34 9.24
CA PRO A 30 -26.84 -31.28 10.02
C PRO A 30 -25.95 -32.00 11.04
N GLY A 31 -26.01 -31.55 12.29
CA GLY A 31 -25.31 -32.15 13.43
C GLY A 31 -24.87 -31.07 14.42
N GLY A 32 -25.52 -30.99 15.58
CA GLY A 32 -25.33 -29.96 16.63
C GLY A 32 -23.98 -29.98 17.35
N GLY A 33 -22.89 -30.01 16.60
CA GLY A 33 -21.53 -29.79 17.09
C GLY A 33 -21.25 -28.31 17.36
N PRO A 34 -20.13 -28.01 18.04
CA PRO A 34 -19.71 -26.64 18.29
C PRO A 34 -19.39 -25.91 16.98
N GLU A 35 -19.93 -24.71 16.80
CA GLU A 35 -19.65 -23.80 15.67
C GLU A 35 -18.86 -22.59 16.16
N THR A 36 -17.89 -22.14 15.38
CA THR A 36 -17.13 -20.91 15.65
C THR A 36 -17.67 -19.76 14.80
N ARG A 37 -17.94 -18.63 15.45
CA ARG A 37 -18.45 -17.40 14.82
C ARG A 37 -17.57 -16.22 15.22
N TYR A 38 -17.40 -15.26 14.32
CA TYR A 38 -16.59 -14.06 14.53
C TYR A 38 -17.42 -12.80 14.40
N PHE A 39 -17.08 -11.79 15.18
CA PHE A 39 -17.48 -10.40 14.96
C PHE A 39 -16.22 -9.57 14.80
N ASN A 40 -16.14 -8.79 13.73
CA ASN A 40 -15.02 -7.89 13.42
C ASN A 40 -15.42 -6.40 13.41
N SER A 41 -16.65 -6.08 13.82
CA SER A 41 -17.24 -4.74 13.69
C SER A 41 -17.85 -4.22 14.99
N ILE A 42 -17.33 -4.57 16.16
CA ILE A 42 -17.88 -4.08 17.44
C ILE A 42 -17.55 -2.59 17.61
N ILE A 43 -18.49 -1.74 17.18
CA ILE A 43 -18.39 -0.28 17.20
C ILE A 43 -18.44 0.28 18.63
N GLY A 44 -17.78 1.42 18.85
CA GLY A 44 -17.86 2.20 20.08
C GLY A 44 -16.71 1.98 21.04
N LEU A 45 -15.82 1.03 20.75
CA LEU A 45 -14.60 0.88 21.52
C LEU A 45 -13.56 1.94 21.14
N MET A 46 -13.09 2.71 22.14
CA MET A 46 -12.10 3.80 22.01
C MET A 46 -12.42 4.83 20.92
N ASP A 47 -13.61 5.42 20.99
CA ASP A 47 -14.12 6.36 19.99
C ASP A 47 -14.14 5.77 18.56
N GLY A 48 -14.22 4.45 18.42
CA GLY A 48 -14.22 3.74 17.14
C GLY A 48 -12.83 3.50 16.54
N ASN A 49 -11.75 3.77 17.27
CA ASN A 49 -10.38 3.62 16.76
C ASN A 49 -9.73 2.27 17.09
N ALA A 50 -10.46 1.37 17.74
CA ALA A 50 -9.99 0.03 18.05
C ALA A 50 -10.47 -0.97 16.99
N ASP A 51 -9.58 -1.90 16.65
CA ASP A 51 -9.90 -3.09 15.88
C ASP A 51 -10.25 -4.23 16.84
N VAL A 52 -11.48 -4.75 16.72
CA VAL A 52 -12.05 -5.68 17.69
C VAL A 52 -12.48 -6.96 16.99
N ILE A 53 -11.93 -8.09 17.45
CA ILE A 53 -12.33 -9.43 17.01
C ILE A 53 -12.90 -10.17 18.22
N LEU A 54 -14.19 -10.48 18.17
CA LEU A 54 -14.84 -11.38 19.15
C LEU A 54 -15.07 -12.74 18.48
N LYS A 55 -14.38 -13.76 19.00
CA LYS A 55 -14.58 -15.15 18.63
C LYS A 55 -15.53 -15.82 19.61
N GLU A 56 -16.64 -16.36 19.13
CA GLU A 56 -17.58 -17.15 19.92
C GLU A 56 -17.54 -18.62 19.48
N THR A 57 -17.55 -19.53 20.44
CA THR A 57 -17.93 -20.93 20.20
C THR A 57 -19.36 -21.12 20.66
N ARG A 58 -20.19 -21.71 19.80
CA ARG A 58 -21.63 -21.89 20.03
C ARG A 58 -22.03 -23.34 19.91
N GLN A 59 -22.98 -23.75 20.74
CA GLN A 59 -23.73 -24.99 20.57
C GLN A 59 -25.20 -24.63 20.31
N GLY A 60 -25.60 -24.65 19.04
CA GLY A 60 -26.86 -24.04 18.61
C GLY A 60 -26.86 -22.54 18.88
N LYS A 61 -27.85 -22.05 19.65
CA LYS A 61 -27.95 -20.62 20.02
C LYS A 61 -27.16 -20.25 21.28
N THR A 62 -26.64 -21.23 22.00
CA THR A 62 -25.95 -21.01 23.27
C THR A 62 -24.47 -20.76 23.02
N VAL A 63 -23.95 -19.62 23.50
CA VAL A 63 -22.50 -19.35 23.53
C VAL A 63 -21.89 -20.16 24.66
N THR A 64 -20.87 -20.96 24.37
CA THR A 64 -20.18 -21.82 25.34
C THR A 64 -18.77 -21.31 25.67
N ALA A 65 -18.17 -20.53 24.78
CA ALA A 65 -16.89 -19.85 25.01
C ALA A 65 -16.83 -18.57 24.19
N ALA A 66 -16.11 -17.57 24.68
CA ALA A 66 -15.85 -16.34 23.95
C ALA A 66 -14.43 -15.83 24.21
N VAL A 67 -13.76 -15.35 23.18
CA VAL A 67 -12.44 -14.71 23.24
C VAL A 67 -12.52 -13.36 22.56
N LEU A 68 -12.16 -12.31 23.28
CA LEU A 68 -12.10 -10.95 22.77
C LEU A 68 -10.64 -10.57 22.52
N ASP A 69 -10.31 -10.24 21.28
CA ASP A 69 -9.01 -9.74 20.84
C ASP A 69 -9.17 -8.29 20.36
N VAL A 70 -8.59 -7.36 21.12
CA VAL A 70 -8.68 -5.93 20.82
C VAL A 70 -7.29 -5.40 20.57
N CYS A 71 -7.12 -4.76 19.42
CA CYS A 71 -5.98 -3.91 19.10
C CYS A 71 -6.44 -2.45 19.06
N TYR A 72 -5.69 -1.55 19.67
CA TYR A 72 -6.12 -0.17 19.87
C TYR A 72 -4.95 0.81 19.92
N PRO A 73 -5.16 2.08 19.55
CA PRO A 73 -4.15 3.11 19.75
C PRO A 73 -4.00 3.44 21.24
N VAL A 74 -2.76 3.47 21.73
CA VAL A 74 -2.46 3.77 23.14
C VAL A 74 -2.92 5.18 23.53
N GLU A 75 -2.88 6.10 22.56
CA GLU A 75 -3.29 7.50 22.73
C GLU A 75 -4.16 7.93 21.54
N LYS A 76 -5.08 8.87 21.76
CA LYS A 76 -5.95 9.38 20.70
C LYS A 76 -5.11 10.03 19.59
N GLY A 77 -5.32 9.56 18.35
CA GLY A 77 -4.57 10.03 17.19
C GLY A 77 -3.14 9.47 17.06
N SER A 78 -2.76 8.49 17.88
CA SER A 78 -1.45 7.84 17.81
C SER A 78 -1.47 6.58 16.96
N ASP A 79 -0.39 6.37 16.20
CA ASP A 79 -0.11 5.13 15.48
C ASP A 79 0.45 4.04 16.40
N ARG A 80 0.89 4.39 17.62
CA ARG A 80 1.33 3.40 18.60
C ARG A 80 0.14 2.57 19.04
N LYS A 81 0.16 1.28 18.69
CA LYS A 81 -0.88 0.31 19.10
C LYS A 81 -0.44 -0.51 20.30
N ASP A 82 -1.42 -0.92 21.09
CA ASP A 82 -1.31 -2.02 22.04
C ASP A 82 -2.47 -2.99 21.77
N ARG A 83 -2.37 -4.20 22.30
CA ARG A 83 -3.33 -5.27 22.11
C ARG A 83 -3.55 -6.00 23.42
N PHE A 84 -4.75 -6.52 23.63
CA PHE A 84 -5.00 -7.53 24.66
C PHE A 84 -5.89 -8.64 24.10
N ILE A 85 -5.75 -9.82 24.68
CA ILE A 85 -6.63 -10.96 24.43
C ILE A 85 -7.26 -11.36 25.75
N ALA A 86 -8.59 -11.40 25.83
CA ALA A 86 -9.32 -11.77 27.02
C ALA A 86 -10.20 -13.01 26.75
N ASN A 87 -9.94 -14.08 27.51
CA ASN A 87 -10.88 -15.20 27.59
C ASN A 87 -12.06 -14.78 28.46
N LEU A 88 -13.28 -14.84 27.91
CA LEU A 88 -14.48 -14.37 28.58
C LEU A 88 -15.26 -15.54 29.18
N ALA A 89 -15.55 -15.45 30.47
CA ALA A 89 -16.53 -16.28 31.15
C ALA A 89 -17.93 -15.93 30.61
N VAL A 90 -18.62 -16.96 30.13
CA VAL A 90 -19.97 -16.86 29.57
C VAL A 90 -20.99 -17.25 30.63
N SER A 91 -21.88 -16.32 30.98
CA SER A 91 -22.98 -16.56 31.91
C SER A 91 -24.28 -16.00 31.34
N GLY A 92 -25.02 -16.85 30.62
CA GLY A 92 -26.20 -16.45 29.87
C GLY A 92 -25.81 -15.46 28.76
N GLN A 93 -26.27 -14.21 28.89
CA GLN A 93 -25.94 -13.12 27.96
C GLN A 93 -24.68 -12.34 28.39
N SER A 94 -24.16 -12.59 29.58
CA SER A 94 -22.99 -11.87 30.10
C SER A 94 -21.69 -12.52 29.64
N LEU A 95 -20.77 -11.68 29.15
CA LEU A 95 -19.41 -12.03 28.77
C LEU A 95 -18.46 -11.19 29.64
N THR A 96 -17.75 -11.84 30.55
CA THR A 96 -16.87 -11.14 31.51
C THR A 96 -15.47 -11.73 31.52
N GLY A 97 -14.44 -10.90 31.62
CA GLY A 97 -13.06 -11.39 31.62
C GLY A 97 -12.10 -10.39 32.21
N THR A 98 -10.92 -10.88 32.55
CA THR A 98 -9.77 -10.04 32.91
C THR A 98 -8.56 -10.50 32.12
N SER A 99 -7.67 -9.57 31.80
CA SER A 99 -6.43 -9.86 31.09
C SER A 99 -5.40 -8.76 31.36
N GLN A 100 -4.35 -8.72 30.56
CA GLN A 100 -3.33 -7.68 30.56
C GLN A 100 -3.02 -7.30 29.11
N SER A 101 -2.77 -6.01 28.86
CA SER A 101 -2.27 -5.56 27.56
C SER A 101 -0.86 -6.10 27.30
N ILE A 102 -0.51 -6.27 26.02
CA ILE A 102 0.70 -7.00 25.62
C ILE A 102 1.93 -6.10 25.74
N ALA A 103 1.88 -4.88 25.22
CA ALA A 103 3.02 -3.97 25.21
C ALA A 103 3.18 -3.28 26.58
N ASP A 104 2.15 -2.59 27.04
CA ASP A 104 2.24 -1.72 28.22
C ASP A 104 1.93 -2.44 29.54
N LYS A 105 1.54 -3.71 29.45
CA LYS A 105 1.22 -4.55 30.61
C LYS A 105 0.12 -3.95 31.50
N GLN A 106 -0.82 -3.21 30.93
CA GLN A 106 -1.91 -2.60 31.67
C GLN A 106 -2.97 -3.65 32.05
N PRO A 107 -3.54 -3.61 33.27
CA PRO A 107 -4.63 -4.52 33.63
C PRO A 107 -5.87 -4.23 32.79
N VAL A 108 -6.52 -5.28 32.31
CA VAL A 108 -7.74 -5.19 31.49
C VAL A 108 -8.91 -5.89 32.20
N THR A 109 -10.07 -5.24 32.23
CA THR A 109 -11.34 -5.84 32.65
C THR A 109 -12.38 -5.65 31.56
N VAL A 110 -13.06 -6.73 31.19
CA VAL A 110 -14.11 -6.75 30.16
C VAL A 110 -15.42 -7.13 30.82
N LYS A 111 -16.47 -6.33 30.59
CA LYS A 111 -17.85 -6.64 31.00
C LYS A 111 -18.78 -6.28 29.86
N LEU A 112 -19.24 -7.29 29.12
CA LEU A 112 -20.15 -7.12 28.01
C LEU A 112 -21.43 -7.92 28.24
N THR A 113 -22.52 -7.41 27.69
CA THR A 113 -23.81 -8.08 27.59
C THR A 113 -24.13 -8.20 26.11
N ARG A 114 -24.39 -9.43 25.69
CA ARG A 114 -24.72 -9.80 24.33
C ARG A 114 -26.22 -10.05 24.22
N LYS A 115 -26.88 -9.34 23.33
CA LYS A 115 -28.30 -9.55 23.03
C LYS A 115 -28.47 -9.83 21.54
N GLN A 116 -29.20 -10.88 21.21
CA GLN A 116 -29.56 -11.18 19.82
C GLN A 116 -30.91 -10.54 19.49
N THR A 117 -30.98 -9.83 18.36
CA THR A 117 -32.18 -9.18 17.84
C THR A 117 -32.38 -9.61 16.40
N GLY A 118 -33.18 -10.66 16.18
CA GLY A 118 -33.29 -11.28 14.86
C GLY A 118 -31.98 -11.97 14.46
N ASP A 119 -31.44 -11.58 13.30
CA ASP A 119 -30.17 -12.06 12.78
C ASP A 119 -28.97 -11.21 13.24
N ASP A 120 -29.24 -10.07 13.88
CA ASP A 120 -28.21 -9.13 14.35
C ASP A 120 -27.95 -9.25 15.85
N PHE A 121 -26.82 -8.70 16.26
CA PHE A 121 -26.34 -8.75 17.64
C PHE A 121 -26.02 -7.36 18.17
N GLU A 122 -26.36 -7.16 19.44
CA GLU A 122 -26.10 -5.97 20.22
C GLU A 122 -25.12 -6.31 21.35
N PHE A 123 -24.08 -5.50 21.49
CA PHE A 123 -23.10 -5.59 22.56
C PHE A 123 -23.12 -4.30 23.38
N ARG A 124 -23.40 -4.43 24.68
CA ARG A 124 -23.36 -3.31 25.64
C ARG A 124 -22.49 -3.62 26.84
N GLY A 125 -21.79 -2.62 27.35
CA GLY A 125 -21.09 -2.76 28.62
C GLY A 125 -19.89 -1.84 28.70
N GLN A 126 -18.82 -2.30 29.34
CA GLN A 126 -17.63 -1.51 29.60
C GLN A 126 -16.37 -2.36 29.46
N ILE A 127 -15.34 -1.74 28.90
CA ILE A 127 -13.97 -2.26 28.92
C ILE A 127 -13.12 -1.25 29.68
N THR A 128 -12.35 -1.75 30.64
CA THR A 128 -11.41 -0.96 31.42
C THR A 128 -10.00 -1.40 31.08
N ILE A 129 -9.13 -0.44 30.73
CA ILE A 129 -7.69 -0.66 30.50
C ILE A 129 -6.93 0.32 31.38
N GLY A 130 -6.15 -0.21 32.33
CA GLY A 130 -5.54 0.61 33.36
C GLY A 130 -6.61 1.37 34.15
N GLN A 131 -6.62 2.70 34.02
CA GLN A 131 -7.61 3.58 34.63
C GLN A 131 -8.70 4.06 33.66
N ALA A 132 -8.53 3.83 32.35
CA ALA A 132 -9.45 4.29 31.32
C ALA A 132 -10.64 3.33 31.23
N VAL A 133 -11.86 3.87 31.31
CA VAL A 133 -13.10 3.12 31.11
C VAL A 133 -13.73 3.57 29.81
N THR A 134 -14.00 2.63 28.91
CA THR A 134 -14.74 2.87 27.67
C THR A 134 -16.07 2.15 27.70
N GLU A 135 -17.15 2.89 27.48
CA GLU A 135 -18.47 2.30 27.27
C GLU A 135 -18.57 1.69 25.88
N VAL A 136 -19.13 0.48 25.81
CA VAL A 136 -19.44 -0.21 24.57
C VAL A 136 -20.94 -0.13 24.36
N ALA A 137 -21.33 0.40 23.21
CA ALA A 137 -22.71 0.42 22.74
C ALA A 137 -22.71 0.17 21.23
N SER A 138 -22.62 -1.11 20.87
CA SER A 138 -22.58 -1.55 19.47
C SER A 138 -23.91 -2.20 19.11
N THR A 139 -24.61 -1.66 18.12
CA THR A 139 -25.85 -2.21 17.56
C THR A 139 -25.60 -2.79 16.18
N ASP A 140 -26.51 -3.64 15.71
CA ASP A 140 -26.57 -4.11 14.32
C ASP A 140 -25.31 -4.87 13.84
N ASN A 141 -24.71 -5.66 14.74
CA ASN A 141 -23.56 -6.49 14.40
C ASN A 141 -24.00 -7.78 13.70
N SER A 142 -23.38 -8.09 12.57
CA SER A 142 -23.46 -9.40 11.92
C SER A 142 -22.27 -10.25 12.31
N ASP A 143 -22.47 -11.57 12.39
CA ASP A 143 -21.37 -12.50 12.59
C ASP A 143 -20.91 -13.14 11.27
N LEU A 144 -19.66 -13.61 11.28
CA LEU A 144 -19.01 -14.32 10.19
C LEU A 144 -18.76 -15.77 10.62
N SER A 145 -18.88 -16.70 9.68
CA SER A 145 -18.33 -18.04 9.86
C SER A 145 -16.80 -17.99 9.91
N GLU A 146 -16.17 -19.06 10.44
CA GLU A 146 -14.71 -19.20 10.39
C GLU A 146 -14.16 -19.03 8.97
N LYS A 147 -14.80 -19.62 7.96
CA LYS A 147 -14.34 -19.50 6.58
C LYS A 147 -14.41 -18.05 6.08
N GLU A 148 -15.53 -17.37 6.27
CA GLU A 148 -15.69 -15.97 5.86
C GLU A 148 -14.69 -15.06 6.57
N PHE A 149 -14.44 -15.32 7.86
CA PHE A 149 -13.45 -14.59 8.62
C PHE A 149 -12.04 -14.79 8.05
N GLN A 150 -11.62 -16.03 7.77
CA GLN A 150 -10.32 -16.31 7.17
C GLN A 150 -10.18 -15.72 5.76
N ASP A 151 -11.22 -15.83 4.94
CA ASP A 151 -11.24 -15.26 3.58
C ASP A 151 -11.21 -13.70 3.60
N SER A 152 -11.60 -13.07 4.73
CA SER A 152 -11.58 -11.61 4.91
C SER A 152 -10.25 -11.04 5.45
N GLN A 153 -9.32 -11.89 5.88
CA GLN A 153 -8.02 -11.43 6.38
C GLN A 153 -7.17 -10.93 5.20
N ALA A 154 -6.63 -9.72 5.30
CA ALA A 154 -5.77 -9.15 4.27
C ALA A 154 -4.52 -10.02 4.10
N SER A 155 -4.19 -10.38 2.85
CA SER A 155 -2.90 -10.96 2.52
C SER A 155 -1.82 -9.88 2.71
N GLN A 156 -0.86 -10.16 3.58
CA GLN A 156 0.29 -9.29 3.82
C GLN A 156 1.04 -8.97 2.52
N ASP A 157 1.75 -7.83 2.47
CA ASP A 157 2.65 -7.45 1.37
C ASP A 157 3.46 -8.65 0.87
N ASP A 158 3.29 -8.99 -0.41
CA ASP A 158 3.94 -10.13 -1.05
C ASP A 158 5.44 -9.87 -1.21
N ILE A 159 6.21 -10.34 -0.23
CA ILE A 159 7.67 -10.36 -0.29
C ILE A 159 8.10 -11.51 -1.19
N THR A 160 8.71 -11.20 -2.34
CA THR A 160 9.28 -12.18 -3.27
C THR A 160 10.78 -12.34 -3.00
N PRO A 161 11.27 -13.43 -2.36
CA PRO A 161 12.65 -13.51 -1.86
C PRO A 161 13.73 -13.62 -2.94
N GLN A 162 13.34 -14.12 -4.12
CA GLN A 162 14.22 -14.36 -5.27
C GLN A 162 13.38 -14.36 -6.56
N PRO A 163 12.96 -13.18 -7.05
CA PRO A 163 12.23 -13.10 -8.30
C PRO A 163 13.11 -13.56 -9.47
N LYS A 164 12.49 -14.11 -10.51
CA LYS A 164 13.21 -14.55 -11.73
C LYS A 164 13.80 -13.34 -12.46
N ASP A 165 13.02 -12.28 -12.54
CA ASP A 165 13.30 -10.98 -13.14
C ASP A 165 12.40 -9.94 -12.48
N PHE A 166 12.55 -8.67 -12.84
CA PHE A 166 11.82 -7.55 -12.21
C PHE A 166 10.55 -7.15 -12.98
N THR A 167 9.84 -8.11 -13.60
CA THR A 167 8.57 -7.80 -14.28
C THR A 167 7.40 -7.68 -13.31
N ASP A 168 7.46 -8.42 -12.19
CA ASP A 168 6.37 -8.52 -11.21
C ASP A 168 6.68 -7.79 -9.89
N VAL A 169 7.94 -7.40 -9.67
CA VAL A 169 8.43 -6.67 -8.49
C VAL A 169 9.47 -5.65 -8.92
N SER A 170 9.72 -4.65 -8.09
CA SER A 170 10.60 -3.53 -8.45
C SER A 170 12.01 -3.69 -7.88
N PRO A 171 13.07 -3.39 -8.66
CA PRO A 171 14.45 -3.67 -8.26
C PRO A 171 14.96 -2.86 -7.06
N GLU A 172 14.40 -1.68 -6.83
CA GLU A 172 14.72 -0.78 -5.71
C GLU A 172 13.91 -1.05 -4.45
N SER A 173 12.78 -1.77 -4.58
CA SER A 173 11.79 -1.93 -3.51
C SER A 173 12.04 -3.24 -2.77
N ILE A 174 12.31 -3.12 -1.47
CA ILE A 174 12.59 -4.25 -0.59
C ILE A 174 11.61 -4.23 0.57
N GLY A 175 10.96 -5.37 0.80
CA GLY A 175 10.21 -5.64 2.03
C GLY A 175 11.05 -6.48 2.99
N VAL A 176 11.12 -6.07 4.26
CA VAL A 176 11.73 -6.85 5.33
C VAL A 176 10.71 -7.08 6.44
N ARG A 177 10.27 -8.33 6.58
CA ARG A 177 9.40 -8.76 7.68
C ARG A 177 10.23 -9.08 8.91
N VAL A 178 9.92 -8.42 10.01
CA VAL A 178 10.67 -8.48 11.26
C VAL A 178 9.72 -8.66 12.43
N LYS A 179 10.11 -9.45 13.43
CA LYS A 179 9.36 -9.57 14.68
C LYS A 179 9.25 -8.22 15.39
N LEU A 180 8.11 -7.96 16.02
CA LEU A 180 7.85 -6.67 16.67
C LEU A 180 8.88 -6.33 17.76
N ASP A 181 9.37 -7.33 18.50
CA ASP A 181 10.39 -7.15 19.54
C ASP A 181 11.80 -6.85 18.97
N ALA A 182 12.05 -7.18 17.70
CA ALA A 182 13.30 -6.93 16.99
C ALA A 182 13.25 -5.72 16.05
N ALA A 183 12.06 -5.21 15.71
CA ALA A 183 11.87 -4.13 14.72
C ALA A 183 12.68 -2.87 15.05
N ALA A 184 12.70 -2.45 16.33
CA ALA A 184 13.45 -1.27 16.76
C ALA A 184 14.96 -1.41 16.54
N ASP A 185 15.53 -2.60 16.80
CA ASP A 185 16.95 -2.84 16.62
C ASP A 185 17.32 -3.02 15.14
N PHE A 186 16.43 -3.64 14.36
CA PHE A 186 16.55 -3.67 12.90
C PHE A 186 16.60 -2.24 12.32
N LEU A 187 15.65 -1.36 12.68
CA LEU A 187 15.62 0.04 12.24
C LEU A 187 16.87 0.82 12.69
N LYS A 188 17.37 0.60 13.91
CA LYS A 188 18.63 1.20 14.36
C LYS A 188 19.81 0.75 13.49
N SER A 189 19.83 -0.50 13.04
CA SER A 189 20.90 -1.05 12.19
C SER A 189 20.95 -0.44 10.78
N LEU A 190 19.87 0.23 10.36
CA LEU A 190 19.78 0.95 9.08
C LEU A 190 20.27 2.41 9.18
N LYS A 191 20.55 2.92 10.38
CA LYS A 191 21.04 4.29 10.53
C LYS A 191 22.40 4.44 9.85
N GLY A 192 22.51 5.43 8.95
CA GLY A 192 23.72 5.68 8.17
C GLY A 192 23.89 4.78 6.94
N GLU A 193 23.00 3.81 6.74
CA GLU A 193 22.94 3.05 5.49
C GLU A 193 22.30 3.92 4.39
N ALA A 194 22.76 3.72 3.15
CA ALA A 194 22.24 4.44 1.99
C ALA A 194 20.94 3.78 1.51
N VAL A 195 19.87 3.95 2.29
CA VAL A 195 18.53 3.39 2.11
C VAL A 195 17.48 4.40 2.60
N GLU A 196 16.33 4.45 1.94
CA GLU A 196 15.15 5.19 2.41
C GLU A 196 14.14 4.22 3.04
N ILE A 197 13.50 4.63 4.14
CA ILE A 197 12.50 3.85 4.85
C ILE A 197 11.13 4.46 4.56
N GLY A 198 10.18 3.64 4.11
CA GLY A 198 8.80 4.05 3.88
C GLY A 198 8.14 4.40 5.21
N THR A 199 7.78 5.67 5.42
CA THR A 199 7.19 6.14 6.68
C THR A 199 5.88 5.45 7.02
N SER A 200 5.08 5.09 6.01
CA SER A 200 3.85 4.30 6.18
C SER A 200 4.11 2.92 6.80
N SER A 201 5.29 2.34 6.56
CA SER A 201 5.67 1.04 7.13
C SER A 201 6.25 1.11 8.55
N LEU A 202 6.35 2.32 9.13
CA LEU A 202 6.77 2.49 10.53
C LEU A 202 5.61 2.32 11.51
N ALA A 203 4.39 2.68 11.10
CA ALA A 203 3.19 2.44 11.88
C ALA A 203 2.84 0.95 11.82
N VAL A 204 2.66 0.32 12.99
CA VAL A 204 2.28 -1.09 13.08
C VAL A 204 0.77 -1.19 12.97
N THR A 205 0.27 -1.91 11.97
CA THR A 205 -1.15 -2.19 11.82
C THR A 205 -1.64 -3.21 12.85
N CYS A 206 -2.95 -3.27 13.10
CA CYS A 206 -3.48 -4.26 14.05
C CYS A 206 -3.26 -5.71 13.58
N ASP A 207 -3.24 -5.95 12.28
CA ASP A 207 -2.93 -7.26 11.71
C ASP A 207 -1.47 -7.66 11.96
N GLU A 208 -0.54 -6.72 11.85
CA GLU A 208 0.88 -6.94 12.21
C GLU A 208 1.06 -7.17 13.72
N VAL A 209 0.36 -6.42 14.57
CA VAL A 209 0.33 -6.68 16.02
C VAL A 209 -0.21 -8.09 16.32
N ARG A 210 -1.19 -8.56 15.54
CA ARG A 210 -1.74 -9.91 15.67
C ARG A 210 -0.79 -10.99 15.19
N ALA A 211 -0.11 -10.75 14.07
CA ALA A 211 0.90 -11.64 13.50
C ALA A 211 2.18 -11.70 14.33
N GLY A 212 2.46 -10.67 15.15
CA GLY A 212 3.70 -10.55 15.92
C GLY A 212 4.90 -10.11 15.07
N GLU A 213 4.65 -9.67 13.85
CA GLU A 213 5.65 -9.28 12.86
C GLU A 213 5.14 -8.07 12.07
N GLN A 214 6.04 -7.16 11.71
CA GLN A 214 5.79 -5.97 10.88
C GLN A 214 6.66 -6.04 9.63
N THR A 215 6.14 -5.53 8.51
CA THR A 215 6.95 -5.40 7.28
C THR A 215 7.48 -3.97 7.16
N ILE A 216 8.81 -3.81 7.17
CA ILE A 216 9.48 -2.54 6.91
C ILE A 216 9.76 -2.43 5.41
N ASN A 217 9.23 -1.39 4.78
CA ASN A 217 9.41 -1.10 3.36
C ASN A 217 10.62 -0.19 3.16
N LEU A 218 11.53 -0.64 2.30
CA LEU A 218 12.82 -0.01 2.03
C LEU A 218 12.93 0.32 0.56
N THR A 219 13.49 1.48 0.24
CA THR A 219 13.90 1.87 -1.11
C THR A 219 15.40 2.05 -1.15
N VAL A 220 16.08 1.35 -2.05
CA VAL A 220 17.54 1.36 -2.17
C VAL A 220 17.99 1.40 -3.62
N ASP A 221 19.18 1.93 -3.86
CA ASP A 221 19.86 1.77 -5.15
C ASP A 221 19.90 0.28 -5.57
N PRO A 222 19.37 -0.08 -6.76
CA PRO A 222 19.38 -1.46 -7.26
C PRO A 222 20.75 -2.13 -7.24
N GLU A 223 21.85 -1.36 -7.45
CA GLU A 223 23.22 -1.91 -7.37
C GLU A 223 23.61 -2.39 -5.96
N ARG A 224 22.89 -1.94 -4.92
CA ARG A 224 23.12 -2.33 -3.51
C ARG A 224 22.03 -3.24 -2.94
N ALA A 225 20.90 -3.39 -3.62
CA ALA A 225 19.74 -4.15 -3.15
C ALA A 225 20.09 -5.57 -2.68
N SER A 226 20.90 -6.29 -3.46
CA SER A 226 21.29 -7.68 -3.13
C SER A 226 22.14 -7.76 -1.85
N ALA A 227 23.04 -6.80 -1.62
CA ALA A 227 23.85 -6.76 -0.41
C ALA A 227 23.02 -6.39 0.83
N LEU A 228 22.09 -5.43 0.69
CA LEU A 228 21.15 -5.06 1.74
C LEU A 228 20.27 -6.25 2.14
N LEU A 229 19.75 -7.00 1.17
CA LEU A 229 18.96 -8.20 1.42
C LEU A 229 19.76 -9.29 2.12
N ALA A 230 21.01 -9.52 1.71
CA ALA A 230 21.88 -10.48 2.38
C ALA A 230 22.10 -10.09 3.86
N LYS A 231 22.34 -8.80 4.13
CA LYS A 231 22.44 -8.26 5.50
C LYS A 231 21.14 -8.48 6.27
N ALA A 232 19.99 -8.07 5.70
CA ALA A 232 18.68 -8.21 6.34
C ALA A 232 18.35 -9.67 6.69
N LYS A 233 18.56 -10.62 5.77
CA LYS A 233 18.33 -12.06 6.00
C LYS A 233 19.20 -12.63 7.13
N SER A 234 20.34 -12.02 7.41
CA SER A 234 21.24 -12.42 8.50
C SER A 234 20.91 -11.76 9.85
N THR A 235 20.04 -10.75 9.88
CA THR A 235 19.72 -9.99 11.09
C THR A 235 18.78 -10.79 12.00
N PRO A 236 19.09 -10.95 13.30
CA PRO A 236 18.19 -11.60 14.25
C PRO A 236 16.81 -10.93 14.28
N GLY A 237 15.76 -11.76 14.27
CA GLY A 237 14.37 -11.30 14.31
C GLY A 237 13.74 -11.01 12.94
N VAL A 238 14.52 -11.01 11.85
CA VAL A 238 13.99 -10.98 10.49
C VAL A 238 13.44 -12.37 10.12
N THR A 239 12.20 -12.43 9.63
CA THR A 239 11.50 -13.67 9.28
C THR A 239 11.34 -13.84 7.78
N ALA A 240 11.27 -12.74 7.02
CA ALA A 240 11.32 -12.73 5.57
C ALA A 240 12.00 -11.46 5.04
N ALA A 241 12.68 -11.56 3.91
CA ALA A 241 13.22 -10.40 3.20
C ALA A 241 13.31 -10.70 1.70
N GLY A 242 12.92 -9.73 0.88
CA GLY A 242 12.84 -9.89 -0.56
C GLY A 242 12.40 -8.62 -1.26
N TRP A 243 12.11 -8.74 -2.54
CA TRP A 243 11.61 -7.64 -3.36
C TRP A 243 10.09 -7.54 -3.28
N THR A 244 9.59 -6.33 -3.40
CA THR A 244 8.17 -5.99 -3.41
C THR A 244 7.86 -5.10 -4.61
N SER A 245 6.59 -4.76 -4.81
CA SER A 245 6.19 -3.74 -5.77
C SER A 245 6.76 -2.36 -5.38
N GLY A 246 7.05 -1.53 -6.37
CA GLY A 246 7.68 -0.22 -6.20
C GLY A 246 7.34 0.71 -7.36
N VAL A 247 8.26 1.61 -7.73
CA VAL A 247 8.02 2.63 -8.76
C VAL A 247 8.21 2.12 -10.18
N PHE A 248 8.82 0.95 -10.36
CA PHE A 248 9.01 0.35 -11.68
C PHE A 248 7.68 -0.16 -12.24
N GLU A 249 7.01 0.70 -13.01
CA GLU A 249 5.92 0.30 -13.88
C GLU A 249 6.45 -0.10 -15.26
N MET A 250 5.95 -1.22 -15.78
CA MET A 250 6.50 -1.83 -17.00
C MET A 250 6.21 -1.01 -18.27
N ASP A 251 5.11 -0.25 -18.28
CA ASP A 251 4.69 0.53 -19.45
C ASP A 251 5.63 1.69 -19.80
N ARG A 252 6.36 2.21 -18.81
CA ARG A 252 7.37 3.26 -18.97
C ARG A 252 8.80 2.75 -18.81
N THR A 253 8.98 1.43 -18.84
CA THR A 253 10.29 0.79 -18.69
C THR A 253 10.85 0.33 -20.03
N ILE A 254 12.14 0.58 -20.22
CA ILE A 254 12.90 0.26 -21.42
C ILE A 254 13.96 -0.76 -21.06
N ARG A 255 13.98 -1.92 -21.73
CA ARG A 255 15.03 -2.94 -21.54
C ARG A 255 16.06 -2.89 -22.66
N PHE A 256 17.34 -2.85 -22.34
CA PHE A 256 18.41 -2.70 -23.33
C PHE A 256 19.67 -3.47 -22.94
N ALA A 257 20.60 -3.64 -23.88
CA ALA A 257 21.86 -4.34 -23.63
C ALA A 257 22.76 -3.52 -22.70
N ALA A 258 23.37 -4.16 -21.70
CA ALA A 258 24.13 -3.49 -20.66
C ALA A 258 25.55 -3.05 -21.09
N ALA A 259 26.14 -3.73 -22.08
CA ALA A 259 27.57 -3.62 -22.40
C ALA A 259 28.03 -2.17 -22.67
N ASP A 260 27.24 -1.41 -23.44
CA ASP A 260 27.58 -0.01 -23.78
C ASP A 260 27.33 0.97 -22.63
N TRP A 261 26.70 0.54 -21.53
CA TRP A 261 26.22 1.41 -20.45
C TRP A 261 26.87 1.11 -19.11
N ARG A 262 27.92 0.30 -19.11
CA ARG A 262 28.74 0.00 -17.94
C ARG A 262 30.14 0.60 -18.05
N ASP A 263 30.74 0.83 -16.89
CA ASP A 263 32.18 1.03 -16.72
C ASP A 263 32.70 -0.09 -15.82
N GLY A 264 33.31 -1.11 -16.44
CA GLY A 264 33.56 -2.39 -15.79
C GLY A 264 32.27 -3.06 -15.31
N ASP A 265 32.20 -3.38 -14.02
CA ASP A 265 31.03 -4.04 -13.41
C ASP A 265 29.92 -3.06 -13.03
N LYS A 266 30.19 -1.75 -13.01
CA LYS A 266 29.24 -0.73 -12.53
C LYS A 266 28.47 -0.10 -13.66
N ILE A 267 27.24 0.31 -13.37
CA ILE A 267 26.44 1.09 -14.30
C ILE A 267 27.05 2.49 -14.44
N ASN A 268 27.26 2.96 -15.67
CA ASN A 268 27.77 4.31 -15.93
C ASN A 268 26.64 5.33 -15.83
N LYS A 269 26.39 5.79 -14.59
CA LYS A 269 25.30 6.72 -14.23
C LYS A 269 25.39 8.07 -14.96
N ASP A 270 26.58 8.62 -15.17
CA ASP A 270 26.75 9.91 -15.85
C ASP A 270 26.46 9.81 -17.35
N LYS A 271 26.88 8.71 -17.99
CA LYS A 271 26.56 8.42 -19.39
C LYS A 271 25.05 8.27 -19.59
N LEU A 272 24.39 7.54 -18.70
CA LEU A 272 22.94 7.37 -18.72
C LEU A 272 22.20 8.68 -18.52
N ALA A 273 22.57 9.46 -17.50
CA ALA A 273 21.93 10.74 -17.22
C ALA A 273 22.06 11.70 -18.41
N SER A 274 23.24 11.75 -19.04
CA SER A 274 23.49 12.56 -20.24
C SER A 274 22.64 12.13 -21.44
N ALA A 275 22.51 10.81 -21.68
CA ALA A 275 21.70 10.28 -22.77
C ALA A 275 20.22 10.56 -22.56
N VAL A 276 19.69 10.28 -21.36
CA VAL A 276 18.28 10.54 -21.03
C VAL A 276 17.97 12.04 -21.13
N ALA A 277 18.79 12.90 -20.53
CA ALA A 277 18.60 14.35 -20.60
C ALA A 277 18.67 14.86 -22.05
N GLY A 278 19.58 14.33 -22.87
CA GLY A 278 19.74 14.72 -24.27
C GLY A 278 18.53 14.34 -25.14
N VAL A 279 17.92 13.17 -24.91
CA VAL A 279 16.70 12.76 -25.60
C VAL A 279 15.52 13.62 -25.15
N LEU A 280 15.32 13.76 -23.84
CA LEU A 280 14.19 14.53 -23.29
C LEU A 280 14.27 16.02 -23.63
N ALA A 281 15.48 16.59 -23.74
CA ALA A 281 15.68 17.95 -24.21
C ALA A 281 15.07 18.18 -25.61
N LYS A 282 15.20 17.19 -26.50
CA LYS A 282 14.66 17.27 -27.86
C LYS A 282 13.14 17.09 -27.86
N THR A 283 12.62 16.08 -27.16
CA THR A 283 11.17 15.79 -27.16
C THR A 283 10.36 16.87 -26.45
N LEU A 284 10.91 17.47 -25.40
CA LEU A 284 10.25 18.54 -24.64
C LEU A 284 10.57 19.94 -25.19
N ALA A 285 11.44 20.07 -26.20
CA ALA A 285 11.99 21.34 -26.67
C ALA A 285 12.50 22.21 -25.51
N ALA A 286 13.26 21.60 -24.60
CA ALA A 286 13.75 22.18 -23.36
C ALA A 286 15.27 22.01 -23.21
N LYS A 287 15.89 22.78 -22.33
CA LYS A 287 17.33 22.68 -22.02
C LYS A 287 17.53 21.97 -20.68
N PRO A 288 18.43 20.98 -20.59
CA PRO A 288 18.81 20.41 -19.30
C PRO A 288 19.37 21.50 -18.37
N ALA A 289 18.83 21.57 -17.16
CA ALA A 289 19.25 22.51 -16.12
C ALA A 289 20.00 21.78 -14.99
N SER A 290 19.58 20.57 -14.63
CA SER A 290 20.30 19.73 -13.66
C SER A 290 20.04 18.25 -13.88
N ALA A 291 20.98 17.43 -13.38
CA ALA A 291 20.91 15.98 -13.32
C ALA A 291 21.57 15.53 -12.00
N THR A 292 20.79 14.98 -11.08
CA THR A 292 21.27 14.61 -9.75
C THR A 292 20.83 13.20 -9.39
N TRP A 293 21.79 12.35 -9.03
CA TRP A 293 21.51 11.01 -8.50
C TRP A 293 21.31 11.06 -6.99
N ASN A 294 20.21 10.50 -6.51
CA ASN A 294 20.00 10.26 -5.08
C ASN A 294 20.90 9.09 -4.66
N ALA A 295 21.84 9.36 -3.74
CA ALA A 295 22.80 8.38 -3.29
C ALA A 295 22.16 7.19 -2.55
N ASN A 296 20.98 7.37 -1.93
CA ASN A 296 20.27 6.34 -1.17
C ASN A 296 19.45 5.41 -2.06
N THR A 297 18.71 5.97 -3.02
CA THR A 297 17.75 5.21 -3.85
C THR A 297 18.24 4.90 -5.24
N GLY A 298 19.35 5.52 -5.67
CA GLY A 298 19.84 5.40 -7.04
C GLY A 298 18.92 6.07 -8.07
N LYS A 299 17.90 6.85 -7.66
CA LYS A 299 17.02 7.59 -8.57
C LYS A 299 17.73 8.82 -9.13
N LEU A 300 17.63 9.01 -10.44
CA LEU A 300 18.07 10.22 -11.14
C LEU A 300 16.92 11.23 -11.17
N LYS A 301 17.16 12.44 -10.67
CA LYS A 301 16.29 13.60 -10.88
C LYS A 301 16.87 14.49 -11.98
N LEU A 302 16.11 14.67 -13.05
CA LEU A 302 16.40 15.58 -14.16
C LEU A 302 15.49 16.80 -14.08
N VAL A 303 16.06 17.99 -14.27
CA VAL A 303 15.29 19.21 -14.48
C VAL A 303 15.62 19.77 -15.84
N LEU A 304 14.60 19.99 -16.68
CA LEU A 304 14.71 20.67 -17.97
C LEU A 304 13.88 21.95 -17.95
N LYS A 305 14.39 23.01 -18.58
CA LYS A 305 13.77 24.34 -18.59
C LYS A 305 13.52 24.83 -20.01
N ARG A 306 12.38 25.46 -20.23
CA ARG A 306 12.11 26.25 -21.45
C ARG A 306 11.30 27.50 -21.13
N PRO A 307 11.35 28.55 -21.96
CA PRO A 307 10.45 29.69 -21.81
C PRO A 307 8.98 29.25 -21.85
N SER A 308 8.17 29.77 -20.94
CA SER A 308 6.72 29.57 -20.97
C SER A 308 6.10 30.34 -22.12
N ALA A 309 5.21 29.69 -22.88
CA ALA A 309 4.49 30.31 -23.98
C ALA A 309 3.21 31.04 -23.54
N VAL A 310 2.77 30.88 -22.28
CA VAL A 310 1.48 31.39 -21.80
C VAL A 310 1.46 32.92 -21.79
N TYR A 311 2.49 33.53 -21.20
CA TYR A 311 2.68 34.99 -21.18
C TYR A 311 4.14 35.33 -21.47
N PRO A 312 4.57 35.35 -22.76
CA PRO A 312 5.98 35.54 -23.12
C PRO A 312 6.60 36.85 -22.59
N ALA A 313 5.78 37.90 -22.46
CA ALA A 313 6.22 39.19 -21.94
C ALA A 313 6.69 39.15 -20.46
N LEU A 314 6.23 38.16 -19.69
CA LEU A 314 6.63 37.98 -18.30
C LEU A 314 7.94 37.20 -18.13
N GLY A 315 8.49 36.63 -19.22
CA GLY A 315 9.75 35.88 -19.15
C GLY A 315 9.71 34.64 -18.25
N LEU A 316 8.51 34.10 -18.00
CA LEU A 316 8.33 32.93 -17.13
C LEU A 316 9.00 31.69 -17.70
N ILE A 317 9.42 30.79 -16.81
CA ILE A 317 10.10 29.55 -17.14
C ILE A 317 9.19 28.37 -16.82
N GLN A 318 9.03 27.47 -17.79
CA GLN A 318 8.42 26.17 -17.59
C GLN A 318 9.51 25.17 -17.20
N ASN A 319 9.35 24.55 -16.03
CA ASN A 319 10.25 23.54 -15.49
C ASN A 319 9.62 22.16 -15.68
N TYR A 320 10.40 21.23 -16.21
CA TYR A 320 10.07 19.82 -16.33
C TYR A 320 10.94 19.04 -15.37
N GLU A 321 10.33 18.38 -14.40
CA GLU A 321 11.00 17.46 -13.49
C GLU A 321 10.70 16.03 -13.93
N VAL A 322 11.74 15.25 -14.18
CA VAL A 322 11.64 13.84 -14.58
C VAL A 322 12.49 13.01 -13.63
N THR A 323 11.92 11.93 -13.11
CA THR A 323 12.66 10.92 -12.36
C THR A 323 12.96 9.74 -13.26
N ALA A 324 14.18 9.20 -13.18
CA ALA A 324 14.53 7.96 -13.84
C ALA A 324 15.25 7.03 -12.87
N LEU A 325 15.20 5.73 -13.14
CA LEU A 325 15.91 4.72 -12.36
C LEU A 325 16.39 3.62 -13.28
N VAL A 326 17.62 3.17 -13.06
CA VAL A 326 18.27 2.12 -13.85
C VAL A 326 18.62 0.94 -12.95
N SER A 327 18.39 -0.28 -13.45
CA SER A 327 18.69 -1.52 -12.77
C SER A 327 19.09 -2.61 -13.75
N PRO A 328 19.84 -3.65 -13.35
CA PRO A 328 19.78 -4.95 -14.00
C PRO A 328 18.33 -5.45 -14.12
N ASP A 329 18.02 -6.25 -15.14
CA ASP A 329 16.65 -6.76 -15.37
C ASP A 329 16.22 -7.91 -14.43
N LYS A 330 17.15 -8.38 -13.59
CA LYS A 330 16.94 -9.45 -12.60
C LYS A 330 17.92 -9.29 -11.44
N PRO A 331 17.69 -9.96 -10.29
CA PRO A 331 18.62 -9.90 -9.17
C PRO A 331 20.05 -10.28 -9.54
N GLY A 332 21.02 -9.49 -9.05
CA GLY A 332 22.44 -9.67 -9.34
C GLY A 332 22.89 -9.06 -10.67
N SER A 333 23.95 -9.62 -11.27
CA SER A 333 24.48 -9.14 -12.55
C SER A 333 23.65 -9.65 -13.73
N SER A 334 23.39 -8.78 -14.70
CA SER A 334 22.73 -9.12 -15.96
C SER A 334 23.40 -8.42 -17.14
N ASP A 335 23.34 -9.07 -18.32
CA ASP A 335 23.72 -8.51 -19.62
C ASP A 335 22.66 -7.53 -20.15
N LYS A 336 21.55 -7.39 -19.43
CA LYS A 336 20.46 -6.45 -19.73
C LYS A 336 20.25 -5.49 -18.57
N LEU A 337 19.91 -4.25 -18.93
CA LEU A 337 19.44 -3.23 -18.00
C LEU A 337 17.99 -2.88 -18.31
N MET A 338 17.28 -2.41 -17.30
CA MET A 338 15.98 -1.77 -17.37
C MET A 338 16.14 -0.31 -16.94
N LEU A 339 15.59 0.61 -17.72
CA LEU A 339 15.48 2.04 -17.42
C LEU A 339 14.00 2.39 -17.30
N TRP A 340 13.57 2.73 -16.10
CA TRP A 340 12.26 3.32 -15.85
C TRP A 340 12.38 4.86 -15.89
N VAL A 341 11.42 5.53 -16.52
CA VAL A 341 11.36 7.00 -16.61
C VAL A 341 9.95 7.47 -16.28
N SER A 342 9.81 8.30 -15.25
CA SER A 342 8.53 8.85 -14.83
C SER A 342 7.89 9.74 -15.90
N THR A 343 6.59 9.96 -15.78
CA THR A 343 5.95 11.09 -16.46
C THR A 343 6.56 12.40 -15.94
N PRO A 344 6.78 13.42 -16.79
CA PRO A 344 7.28 14.71 -16.33
C PRO A 344 6.27 15.45 -15.44
N THR A 345 6.72 15.93 -14.28
CA THR A 345 5.99 16.94 -13.50
C THR A 345 6.35 18.31 -14.05
N VAL A 346 5.35 19.17 -14.26
CA VAL A 346 5.53 20.48 -14.91
C VAL A 346 5.08 21.60 -14.01
N SER A 347 6.00 22.53 -13.73
CA SER A 347 5.76 23.75 -12.92
C SER A 347 6.17 25.01 -13.68
N THR A 348 5.68 26.17 -13.25
CA THR A 348 6.09 27.48 -13.81
C THR A 348 6.72 28.36 -12.75
N SER A 349 7.86 28.99 -13.06
CA SER A 349 8.55 29.91 -12.16
C SER A 349 8.90 31.24 -12.82
N ASP A 350 9.00 32.28 -11.99
CA ASP A 350 9.61 33.57 -12.35
C ASP A 350 11.08 33.58 -11.87
N ASP A 351 11.99 33.28 -12.80
CA ASP A 351 13.43 33.21 -12.53
C ASP A 351 14.14 34.57 -12.72
N SER A 352 13.38 35.69 -12.85
CA SER A 352 13.97 37.02 -13.07
C SER A 352 14.83 37.51 -11.89
N ALA A 353 15.79 38.41 -12.15
CA ALA A 353 16.70 38.92 -11.12
C ALA A 353 16.05 39.98 -10.18
N GLY A 354 14.80 40.39 -10.44
CA GLY A 354 14.13 41.50 -9.77
C GLY A 354 12.92 41.09 -8.93
N ALA A 355 11.90 41.96 -8.86
CA ALA A 355 10.61 41.62 -8.25
C ALA A 355 9.94 40.49 -9.05
N LYS A 356 9.58 39.41 -8.37
CA LYS A 356 9.06 38.17 -8.97
C LYS A 356 7.57 38.00 -8.75
N LEU A 357 6.91 37.35 -9.69
CA LEU A 357 5.62 36.72 -9.45
C LEU A 357 5.80 35.49 -8.54
N ASN A 358 4.99 35.41 -7.49
CA ASN A 358 4.83 34.19 -6.72
C ASN A 358 3.70 33.39 -7.35
N LEU A 359 4.05 32.26 -7.96
CA LEU A 359 3.10 31.40 -8.66
C LEU A 359 2.81 30.18 -7.77
N SER A 360 1.52 29.89 -7.53
CA SER A 360 1.09 28.59 -7.04
C SER A 360 0.78 27.71 -8.24
N ASP A 361 1.34 26.51 -8.26
CA ASP A 361 0.88 25.48 -9.20
C ASP A 361 -0.40 24.87 -8.61
N ASP A 362 -1.56 25.42 -9.00
CA ASP A 362 -2.88 24.94 -8.55
C ASP A 362 -3.26 23.58 -9.16
N SER A 363 -2.33 22.89 -9.85
CA SER A 363 -2.51 21.52 -10.34
C SER A 363 -2.57 20.44 -9.23
N SER A 364 -2.60 20.84 -7.96
CA SER A 364 -2.87 19.95 -6.82
C SER A 364 -4.33 19.50 -6.68
N GLY A 365 -5.17 19.73 -7.69
CA GLY A 365 -6.53 19.18 -7.78
C GLY A 365 -6.63 17.78 -8.40
N SER A 366 -5.52 17.02 -8.49
CA SER A 366 -5.46 15.70 -9.14
C SER A 366 -5.36 14.52 -8.17
N ASP A 367 -5.95 14.67 -6.97
CA ASP A 367 -6.44 13.53 -6.19
C ASP A 367 -7.82 13.04 -6.70
N GLU A 368 -8.37 13.67 -7.75
CA GLU A 368 -9.42 13.05 -8.57
C GLU A 368 -8.75 12.10 -9.56
N GLU A 369 -9.11 10.81 -9.50
CA GLU A 369 -8.80 9.81 -10.51
C GLU A 369 -9.01 10.40 -11.93
N GLY A 370 -7.92 10.65 -12.67
CA GLY A 370 -8.01 10.94 -14.10
C GLY A 370 -7.52 12.31 -14.59
N SER A 371 -6.64 13.03 -13.89
CA SER A 371 -5.84 14.02 -14.63
C SER A 371 -4.94 13.28 -15.63
N GLU A 372 -5.22 13.42 -16.93
CA GLU A 372 -4.41 12.79 -17.97
C GLU A 372 -2.92 13.09 -17.73
N PRO A 373 -2.05 12.06 -17.70
CA PRO A 373 -0.61 12.28 -17.66
C PRO A 373 -0.25 13.29 -18.74
N LYS A 374 0.37 14.42 -18.37
CA LYS A 374 0.85 15.38 -19.38
C LYS A 374 1.75 14.62 -20.35
N ASP A 375 1.38 14.66 -21.63
CA ASP A 375 2.08 13.98 -22.73
C ASP A 375 3.60 14.21 -22.63
N ASP A 376 4.38 13.14 -22.71
CA ASP A 376 5.85 13.19 -22.73
C ASP A 376 6.41 13.51 -24.12
N ASN A 377 5.52 13.85 -25.06
CA ASN A 377 5.77 14.15 -26.46
C ASN A 377 6.52 13.01 -27.17
N GLY A 378 6.16 11.76 -26.86
CA GLY A 378 6.83 10.56 -27.39
C GLY A 378 8.22 10.34 -26.78
N GLY A 379 8.42 10.79 -25.53
CA GLY A 379 9.68 10.69 -24.80
C GLY A 379 10.17 9.25 -24.68
N ILE A 380 9.28 8.33 -24.28
CA ILE A 380 9.60 6.90 -24.13
C ILE A 380 10.00 6.28 -25.48
N ASP A 381 9.27 6.55 -26.57
CA ASP A 381 9.60 6.01 -27.89
C ASP A 381 10.94 6.53 -28.43
N ALA A 382 11.27 7.79 -28.14
CA ALA A 382 12.58 8.37 -28.49
C ALA A 382 13.71 7.72 -27.68
N LEU A 383 13.48 7.47 -26.39
CA LEU A 383 14.44 6.76 -25.53
C LEU A 383 14.63 5.31 -26.00
N ILE A 384 13.56 4.59 -26.34
CA ILE A 384 13.65 3.22 -26.88
C ILE A 384 14.59 3.19 -28.10
N LYS A 385 14.46 4.17 -29.02
CA LYS A 385 15.34 4.28 -30.19
C LYS A 385 16.78 4.58 -29.82
N GLU A 386 17.02 5.54 -28.92
CA GLU A 386 18.37 5.90 -28.47
C GLU A 386 19.08 4.71 -27.82
N PHE A 387 18.38 3.99 -26.95
CA PHE A 387 18.91 2.86 -26.20
C PHE A 387 18.95 1.55 -27.00
N LYS A 388 18.41 1.55 -28.24
CA LYS A 388 18.15 0.32 -29.01
C LYS A 388 17.43 -0.72 -28.15
N GLY A 389 16.48 -0.22 -27.37
CA GLY A 389 15.79 -0.94 -26.32
C GLY A 389 14.55 -1.68 -26.80
N GLN A 390 13.98 -2.42 -25.86
CA GLN A 390 12.74 -3.17 -25.98
C GLN A 390 11.69 -2.51 -25.10
N ARG A 391 10.43 -2.59 -25.52
CA ARG A 391 9.27 -2.16 -24.75
C ARG A 391 8.54 -3.38 -24.18
N TRP A 392 7.90 -3.22 -23.04
CA TRP A 392 7.01 -4.26 -22.51
C TRP A 392 5.72 -4.36 -23.33
N ASP A 393 5.31 -5.58 -23.64
CA ASP A 393 3.99 -5.91 -24.20
C ASP A 393 3.15 -6.54 -23.08
N ALA A 394 2.24 -5.75 -22.50
CA ALA A 394 1.39 -6.18 -21.40
C ALA A 394 0.45 -7.34 -21.79
N ASP A 395 -0.07 -7.34 -23.02
CA ASP A 395 -1.03 -8.36 -23.50
C ASP A 395 -0.40 -9.75 -23.58
N LYS A 396 0.91 -9.81 -23.86
CA LYS A 396 1.65 -11.07 -23.99
C LYS A 396 2.63 -11.33 -22.86
N SER A 397 2.81 -10.36 -21.97
CA SER A 397 3.79 -10.38 -20.88
C SER A 397 5.21 -10.69 -21.38
N VAL A 398 5.66 -10.00 -22.44
CA VAL A 398 7.00 -10.18 -23.04
C VAL A 398 7.65 -8.85 -23.43
N TRP A 399 8.99 -8.84 -23.47
CA TRP A 399 9.77 -7.75 -24.07
C TRP A 399 9.73 -7.82 -25.60
N ARG A 400 9.42 -6.71 -26.26
CA ARG A 400 9.40 -6.57 -27.72
C ARG A 400 10.45 -5.59 -28.21
#